data_AF-A0A948JCC9-F1
#
_entry.id   AF-A0A948JCC9-F1
#
_cell.length_a   1.000
_cell.length_b   1.000
_cell.length_c   1.000
_cell.angle_alpha   90.00
_cell.angle_beta   90.00
_cell.angle_gamma   90.00
#
_symmetry.space_group_name_H-M   'P 1'
#
loop_
_entity.id
_entity.type
_entity.pdbx_description
1 polymer ?
#
loop_
_entity_poly.entity_id
_entity_poly.type
_entity_poly.pdbx_seq_one_letter_code
_entity_poly.pdbx_strand_id
1 'polypeptide(L)' 'MSSNEVRKIIIEIFNSKEILKDIESCQDFFEVGASSLTVVDLQIQIEKALNKEVETSKLMANPTIDSWVNVYAER' A
#
# COMPACT_ATOMS: atom_id res chain seq x y z
N MET A 1 -16.34 -0.02 -4.61
CA MET A 1 -15.31 -1.06 -4.40
C MET A 1 -15.29 -1.37 -2.91
N SER A 2 -15.30 -2.63 -2.50
CA SER A 2 -15.29 -3.01 -1.09
C SER A 2 -13.87 -2.93 -0.50
N SER A 3 -13.73 -2.60 0.79
CA SER A 3 -12.41 -2.57 1.46
C SER A 3 -11.67 -3.91 1.37
N ASN A 4 -12.40 -5.02 1.22
CA ASN A 4 -11.83 -6.35 1.03
C ASN A 4 -11.15 -6.52 -0.33
N GLU A 5 -11.72 -5.95 -1.41
CA GLU A 5 -11.10 -5.98 -2.74
C GLU A 5 -9.83 -5.12 -2.77
N VAL A 6 -9.88 -3.93 -2.16
CA VAL A 6 -8.73 -3.02 -2.05
C VAL A 6 -7.60 -3.71 -1.29
N ARG A 7 -7.92 -4.30 -0.12
CA ARG A 7 -6.96 -5.05 0.69
C ARG A 7 -6.31 -6.17 -0.10
N LYS A 8 -7.08 -6.96 -0.84
CA LYS A 8 -6.54 -8.08 -1.61
C LYS A 8 -5.50 -7.62 -2.64
N ILE A 9 -5.81 -6.56 -3.38
CA ILE A 9 -4.91 -6.00 -4.41
C ILE A 9 -3.63 -5.43 -3.77
N ILE A 10 -3.77 -4.69 -2.67
CA ILE A 10 -2.61 -4.13 -1.96
C ILE A 10 -1.71 -5.25 -1.43
N ILE A 11 -2.26 -6.27 -0.77
CA ILE A 11 -1.49 -7.42 -0.26
C ILE A 11 -0.79 -8.17 -1.40
N GLU A 12 -1.47 -8.38 -2.54
CA GLU A 12 -0.88 -9.04 -3.70
C GLU A 12 0.33 -8.27 -4.25
N ILE A 13 0.22 -6.95 -4.36
CA ILE A 13 1.32 -6.08 -4.81
C ILE A 13 2.45 -6.02 -3.78
N PHE A 14 2.13 -5.95 -2.49
CA PHE A 14 3.14 -5.96 -1.43
C PHE A 14 3.92 -7.28 -1.41
N ASN A 15 3.23 -8.41 -1.56
CA ASN A 15 3.87 -9.73 -1.63
C ASN A 15 4.74 -9.94 -2.88
N SER A 16 4.63 -9.08 -3.90
CA SER A 16 5.56 -9.07 -5.04
C SER A 16 6.98 -8.58 -4.65
N LYS A 17 7.12 -7.93 -3.50
CA LYS A 17 8.40 -7.44 -2.96
C LYS A 17 8.85 -8.35 -1.83
N GLU A 18 10.04 -8.93 -1.97
CA GLU A 18 10.61 -9.85 -0.98
C GLU A 18 10.72 -9.24 0.43
N ILE A 19 11.08 -7.95 0.52
CA ILE A 19 11.20 -7.20 1.78
C ILE A 19 9.86 -6.94 2.49
N LEU A 20 8.73 -7.05 1.78
CA LEU A 20 7.39 -6.83 2.31
C LEU A 20 6.57 -8.11 2.36
N LYS A 21 7.21 -9.24 2.01
CA LYS A 21 6.60 -10.54 2.08
C LYS A 21 6.31 -10.84 3.55
N ASP A 22 5.04 -11.13 3.84
CA ASP A 22 4.55 -11.44 5.19
C ASP A 22 4.56 -10.27 6.19
N ILE A 23 4.63 -9.01 5.72
CA ILE A 23 4.45 -7.84 6.60
C ILE A 23 3.05 -7.85 7.23
N GLU A 24 2.96 -7.56 8.53
CA GLU A 24 1.67 -7.41 9.20
C GLU A 24 0.93 -6.17 8.70
N SER A 25 -0.40 -6.21 8.69
CA SER A 25 -1.19 -5.12 8.09
C SER A 25 -1.12 -3.79 8.84
N CYS A 26 -0.79 -3.86 10.13
CA CYS A 26 -0.58 -2.72 11.03
C CYS A 26 0.89 -2.29 11.14
N GLN A 27 1.82 -3.03 10.52
CA GLN A 27 3.24 -2.77 10.62
C GLN A 27 3.68 -1.70 9.62
N ASP A 28 4.58 -0.82 10.07
CA ASP A 28 5.16 0.22 9.25
C ASP A 28 6.15 -0.40 8.25
N PHE A 29 5.93 -0.18 6.96
CA PHE A 29 6.82 -0.73 5.95
C PHE A 29 8.23 -0.09 5.95
N PHE A 30 8.40 1.13 6.47
CA PHE A 30 9.71 1.75 6.65
C PHE A 30 10.52 1.05 7.75
N GLU A 31 9.85 0.51 8.78
CA GLU A 31 10.51 -0.25 9.85
C GLU A 31 11.09 -1.58 9.36
N VAL A 32 10.48 -2.20 8.34
CA VAL A 32 11.01 -3.43 7.70
C VAL A 32 12.02 -3.13 6.58
N GLY A 33 12.38 -1.87 6.38
CA GLY A 33 13.42 -1.46 5.42
C GLY A 33 12.91 -1.07 4.04
N ALA A 34 11.61 -0.81 3.86
CA ALA A 34 11.12 -0.19 2.63
C ALA A 34 11.69 1.22 2.50
N SER A 35 12.08 1.58 1.27
CA SER A 35 12.55 2.93 0.96
C SER A 35 11.42 3.77 0.38
N SER A 36 11.58 5.10 0.37
CA SER A 36 10.62 5.98 -0.31
C SER A 36 10.41 5.61 -1.79
N LEU A 37 11.44 5.11 -2.47
CA LEU A 37 11.33 4.62 -3.84
C LEU A 37 10.44 3.36 -3.93
N THR A 38 10.59 2.44 -2.97
CA THR A 38 9.72 1.28 -2.85
C THR A 38 8.26 1.70 -2.68
N VAL A 39 8.01 2.69 -1.83
CA VAL A 39 6.67 3.22 -1.56
C VAL A 39 6.04 3.83 -2.81
N VAL A 40 6.78 4.66 -3.53
CA VAL A 40 6.32 5.27 -4.79
C VAL A 40 6.04 4.20 -5.85
N ASP A 41 6.89 3.18 -5.96
CA ASP A 41 6.68 2.07 -6.88
C ASP A 41 5.42 1.25 -6.54
N LEU A 42 5.20 0.96 -5.26
CA LEU A 42 3.97 0.30 -4.78
C LEU A 42 2.73 1.14 -5.06
N GLN A 43 2.79 2.45 -4.77
CA GLN A 43 1.71 3.40 -5.08
C GLN A 43 1.35 3.31 -6.57
N ILE A 44 2.31 3.49 -7.48
CA ILE A 44 2.05 3.47 -8.93
C ILE A 44 1.39 2.15 -9.37
N GLN A 45 1.82 1.01 -8.83
CA GLN A 45 1.22 -0.29 -9.15
C GLN A 45 -0.21 -0.42 -8.63
N ILE A 46 -0.46 0.03 -7.40
CA ILE A 46 -1.79 0.01 -6.78
C ILE A 46 -2.74 0.95 -7.51
N GLU A 47 -2.30 2.17 -7.82
CA GLU A 47 -3.10 3.16 -8.55
C GLU A 47 -3.51 2.67 -9.94
N LYS A 48 -2.60 1.97 -10.64
CA LYS A 48 -2.92 1.31 -11.93
C LYS A 48 -3.93 0.18 -11.78
N ALA A 49 -3.82 -0.64 -10.73
CA ALA A 49 -4.73 -1.75 -10.49
C ALA A 49 -6.12 -1.29 -10.03
N LEU A 50 -6.17 -0.20 -9.26
CA LEU A 50 -7.41 0.35 -8.69
C LEU A 50 -8.06 1.41 -9.57
N ASN A 51 -7.32 1.95 -10.55
CA ASN A 51 -7.71 3.11 -11.36
C ASN A 51 -8.10 4.31 -10.48
N LYS A 52 -7.29 4.57 -9.43
CA LYS A 52 -7.47 5.66 -8.46
C LYS A 52 -6.13 6.31 -8.18
N GLU A 53 -6.13 7.61 -7.92
CA GLU A 53 -4.94 8.36 -7.53
C GLU A 53 -5.10 8.89 -6.10
N VAL A 54 -4.02 8.77 -5.32
CA VAL A 54 -3.96 9.25 -3.94
C VAL A 54 -2.71 10.11 -3.77
N GLU A 55 -2.81 11.16 -2.96
CA GLU A 55 -1.64 11.99 -2.66
C GLU A 55 -0.57 11.17 -1.94
N THR A 56 0.64 11.15 -2.50
CA THR A 56 1.79 10.44 -1.93
C THR A 56 2.08 10.90 -0.50
N SER A 57 1.87 12.17 -0.18
CA SER A 57 2.00 12.71 1.20
C SER A 57 1.09 11.97 2.19
N LYS A 58 -0.16 11.65 1.80
CA LYS A 58 -1.12 10.91 2.65
C LYS A 58 -0.68 9.47 2.86
N LEU A 59 -0.11 8.85 1.83
CA LEU A 59 0.42 7.48 1.90
C LEU A 59 1.70 7.39 2.74
N MET A 60 2.61 8.35 2.59
CA MET A 60 3.85 8.42 3.37
C MET A 60 3.58 8.75 4.85
N ALA A 61 2.56 9.55 5.14
CA ALA A 61 2.15 9.84 6.51
C ALA A 61 1.48 8.66 7.21
N ASN A 62 1.01 7.66 6.45
CA ASN A 62 0.33 6.48 7.00
C ASN A 62 0.91 5.18 6.39
N PRO A 63 2.13 4.79 6.78
CA PRO A 63 2.89 3.75 6.10
C PRO A 63 2.52 2.31 6.50
N THR A 64 1.22 2.01 6.57
CA THR A 64 0.70 0.67 6.90
C THR A 64 -0.30 0.22 5.85
N ILE A 65 -0.42 -1.10 5.65
CA ILE A 65 -1.38 -1.67 4.69
C ILE A 65 -2.80 -1.26 5.08
N ASP A 66 -3.16 -1.36 6.35
CA ASP A 66 -4.52 -1.01 6.82
C ASP A 66 -4.86 0.45 6.52
N SER A 67 -3.91 1.36 6.72
CA SER A 67 -4.13 2.76 6.38
C SER A 67 -4.28 2.97 4.88
N TRP A 68 -3.43 2.34 4.06
CA TRP A 68 -3.54 2.43 2.61
C TRP A 68 -4.89 1.90 2.12
N VAL A 69 -5.34 0.76 2.64
CA VAL A 69 -6.66 0.20 2.33
C VAL A 69 -7.77 1.20 2.63
N ASN A 70 -7.74 1.85 3.79
CA ASN A 70 -8.73 2.85 4.15
C ASN A 70 -8.69 4.05 3.18
N VAL A 71 -7.50 4.57 2.88
CA VAL A 71 -7.34 5.72 1.99
C VAL A 71 -7.85 5.43 0.56
N TYR A 72 -7.56 4.25 0.03
CA TYR A 72 -8.03 3.84 -1.30
C TYR A 72 -9.50 3.40 -1.33
N ALA A 73 -10.07 2.96 -0.20
CA ALA A 73 -11.48 2.63 -0.08
C ALA A 73 -12.38 3.88 0.04
N GLU A 74 -11.86 4.97 0.60
CA GLU A 74 -12.55 6.27 0.74
C GLU A 74 -12.64 7.07 -0.57
N ARG A 75 -11.77 6.80 -1.55
CA ARG A 75 -11.76 7.44 -2.88
C ARG A 75 -12.67 6.71 -3.86
#